data_AF-M1YXG5-F1
#
_entry.id   AF-M1YXG5-F1
#
_cell.length_a   1.000
_cell.length_b   1.000
_cell.length_c   1.000
_cell.angle_alpha   90.00
_cell.angle_beta   90.00
_cell.angle_gamma   90.00
#
_symmetry.space_group_name_H-M   'P 1'
#
loop_
_entity.id
_entity.type
_entity.pdbx_description
1 polymer ?
#
loop_
_entity_poly.entity_id
_entity_poly.type
_entity_poly.pdbx_seq_one_letter_code
_entity_poly.pdbx_strand_id
1 'polypeptide(L)'
;MLSTPSLHPFLSHFPVALAMAGLLMMGFAKRRNDTQMVQAAAFNFSAALLMGVMAIFSGLFAVDLGQWPVVEVEGHQGYSFAFVIVTIICTIYSYTNALSRNAFFFYIANVLLMAATAYSGYLLVFHSTSG
;
A
#
# COMPACT_ATOMS: atom_id res chain seq x y z
N MET A 1 28.84 -12.31 -0.76
CA MET A 1 27.65 -11.74 -0.10
C MET A 1 27.22 -10.53 -0.91
N LEU A 2 26.38 -10.74 -1.92
CA LEU A 2 25.72 -9.63 -2.61
C LEU A 2 24.73 -9.02 -1.62
N SER A 3 24.84 -7.71 -1.42
CA SER A 3 24.04 -6.93 -0.48
C SER A 3 22.56 -7.30 -0.62
N THR A 4 21.96 -7.74 0.48
CA THR A 4 20.50 -7.77 0.66
C THR A 4 19.96 -6.43 0.16
N PRO A 5 18.97 -6.40 -0.75
CA PRO A 5 18.43 -5.14 -1.24
C PRO A 5 17.74 -4.42 -0.08
N SER A 6 18.49 -3.55 0.60
CA SER A 6 18.06 -2.70 1.71
C SER A 6 16.98 -1.69 1.31
N LEU A 7 16.70 -1.59 0.00
CA LEU A 7 15.64 -0.79 -0.58
C LEU A 7 14.24 -1.43 -0.47
N HIS A 8 14.12 -2.76 -0.43
CA HIS A 8 12.81 -3.43 -0.41
C HIS A 8 12.00 -3.15 0.88
N PRO A 9 12.59 -3.16 2.09
CA PRO A 9 11.89 -2.74 3.31
C PRO A 9 11.54 -1.25 3.30
N PHE A 10 12.43 -0.40 2.77
CA PHE A 10 12.21 1.06 2.72
C PHE A 10 11.05 1.42 1.79
N LEU A 11 11.00 0.86 0.58
CA LEU A 11 9.97 1.15 -0.42
C LEU A 11 8.61 0.51 -0.09
N SER A 12 8.58 -0.60 0.65
CA SER A 12 7.31 -1.28 1.00
C SER A 12 6.54 -0.58 2.13
N HIS A 13 7.19 0.25 2.96
CA HIS A 13 6.54 0.97 4.06
C HIS A 13 5.97 2.33 3.64
N PHE A 14 6.54 2.97 2.61
CA PHE A 14 6.05 4.25 2.09
C PHE A 14 4.60 4.21 1.58
N PRO A 15 4.15 3.21 0.79
CA PRO A 15 2.77 3.12 0.31
C PRO A 15 1.77 3.09 1.46
N VAL A 16 2.08 2.30 2.49
CA VAL A 16 1.27 2.15 3.70
C VAL A 16 1.18 3.48 4.44
N ALA A 17 2.32 4.14 4.67
CA ALA A 17 2.37 5.42 5.38
C ALA A 17 1.62 6.53 4.62
N LEU A 18 1.79 6.62 3.30
CA LEU A 18 1.13 7.60 2.45
C LEU A 18 -0.38 7.34 2.38
N ALA A 19 -0.81 6.07 2.24
CA ALA A 19 -2.23 5.72 2.27
C ALA A 19 -2.88 6.09 3.62
N MET A 20 -2.19 5.83 4.74
CA MET A 20 -2.64 6.23 6.07
C MET A 20 -2.71 7.75 6.24
N ALA A 21 -1.70 8.48 5.76
CA ALA A 21 -1.72 9.94 5.78
C ALA A 21 -2.91 10.49 4.96
N GLY A 22 -3.15 9.93 3.78
CA GLY A 22 -4.31 10.27 2.95
C GLY A 22 -5.64 10.06 3.68
N LEU A 23 -5.80 8.92 4.35
CA LEU A 23 -7.00 8.60 5.14
C LEU A 23 -7.20 9.55 6.32
N LEU A 24 -6.14 9.85 7.06
CA LEU A 24 -6.19 10.79 8.20
C LEU A 24 -6.60 12.18 7.74
N MET A 25 -5.99 12.67 6.65
CA MET A 25 -6.37 13.95 6.04
C MET A 25 -7.82 13.95 5.57
N MET A 26 -8.30 12.83 5.02
CA MET A 26 -9.71 12.66 4.66
C MET A 26 -10.65 12.79 5.87
N GLY A 27 -10.27 12.18 6.99
CA GLY A 27 -10.99 12.27 8.26
C GLY A 27 -11.04 13.69 8.82
N PHE A 28 -9.92 14.41 8.74
CA PHE A 28 -9.86 15.82 9.14
C PHE A 28 -10.62 16.74 8.18
N ALA A 29 -10.54 16.51 6.88
CA ALA A 29 -11.27 17.25 5.85
C ALA A 29 -12.78 17.16 6.11
N LYS A 30 -13.30 15.97 6.43
CA LYS A 30 -14.72 15.79 6.77
C LYS A 30 -15.15 16.59 8.01
N ARG A 31 -14.28 16.68 9.02
CA ARG A 31 -14.59 17.42 10.27
C ARG A 31 -14.49 18.93 10.10
N ARG A 32 -13.55 19.40 9.27
CA ARG A 32 -13.24 20.82 9.08
C ARG A 32 -13.88 21.45 7.85
N ASN A 33 -14.50 20.63 6.99
CA ASN A 33 -15.06 21.02 5.70
C ASN A 33 -14.03 21.76 4.82
N ASP A 34 -12.78 21.29 4.88
CA ASP A 34 -11.62 21.93 4.26
C ASP A 34 -11.23 21.23 2.95
N THR A 35 -11.39 21.96 1.84
CA THR A 35 -11.09 21.45 0.49
C THR A 35 -9.59 21.28 0.24
N GLN A 36 -8.72 22.01 0.94
CA GLN A 36 -7.27 21.84 0.84
C GLN A 36 -6.84 20.50 1.42
N MET A 37 -7.46 20.07 2.52
CA MET A 37 -7.20 18.76 3.11
C MET A 37 -7.64 17.60 2.20
N VAL A 38 -8.70 17.78 1.42
CA VAL A 38 -9.11 16.79 0.40
C VAL A 38 -8.06 16.68 -0.70
N GLN A 39 -7.53 17.81 -1.18
CA GLN A 39 -6.46 17.81 -2.18
C GLN A 39 -5.17 17.17 -1.66
N ALA A 40 -4.80 17.47 -0.41
CA ALA A 40 -3.65 16.86 0.24
C ALA A 40 -3.86 15.35 0.45
N ALA A 41 -5.07 14.91 0.79
CA ALA A 41 -5.40 13.49 0.86
C ALA A 41 -5.26 12.80 -0.51
N ALA A 42 -5.76 13.44 -1.58
CA ALA A 42 -5.66 12.92 -2.95
C ALA A 42 -4.19 12.82 -3.43
N PHE A 43 -3.36 13.80 -3.10
CA PHE A 43 -1.92 13.73 -3.36
C PHE A 43 -1.28 12.52 -2.64
N ASN A 44 -1.61 12.30 -1.37
CA ASN A 44 -1.08 11.17 -0.61
C ASN A 44 -1.54 9.82 -1.18
N PHE A 45 -2.78 9.68 -1.60
CA PHE A 45 -3.25 8.46 -2.28
C PHE A 45 -2.53 8.23 -3.62
N SER A 46 -2.30 9.29 -4.40
CA SER A 46 -1.52 9.19 -5.65
C SER A 46 -0.06 8.79 -5.41
N ALA A 47 0.57 9.36 -4.38
CA ALA A 47 1.93 9.00 -3.99
C ALA A 47 1.99 7.56 -3.46
N ALA A 48 1.01 7.15 -2.65
CA ALA A 48 0.89 5.78 -2.16
C ALA A 48 0.75 4.78 -3.32
N LEU A 49 -0.06 5.13 -4.33
CA LEU A 49 -0.24 4.32 -5.52
C LEU A 49 1.08 4.13 -6.29
N LEU A 50 1.78 5.23 -6.59
CA LEU A 50 3.05 5.19 -7.31
C LEU A 50 4.06 4.31 -6.57
N MET A 51 4.22 4.54 -5.27
CA MET A 51 5.16 3.77 -4.44
C MET A 51 4.74 2.31 -4.34
N GLY A 52 3.43 2.01 -4.26
CA GLY A 52 2.91 0.64 -4.20
C GLY A 52 3.21 -0.14 -5.47
N VAL A 53 3.02 0.49 -6.64
CA VAL A 53 3.38 -0.11 -7.94
C VAL A 53 4.89 -0.37 -8.01
N MET A 54 5.71 0.59 -7.59
CA MET A 54 7.18 0.42 -7.55
C MET A 54 7.61 -0.72 -6.62
N ALA A 55 6.96 -0.85 -5.45
CA ALA A 55 7.24 -1.92 -4.49
C ALA A 55 6.88 -3.31 -5.06
N ILE A 56 5.74 -3.45 -5.74
CA ILE A 56 5.33 -4.71 -6.39
C ILE A 56 6.34 -5.12 -7.46
N PHE A 57 6.71 -4.22 -8.37
CA PHE A 57 7.69 -4.53 -9.41
C PHE A 57 9.05 -4.89 -8.82
N SER A 58 9.48 -4.20 -7.77
CA SER A 58 10.73 -4.52 -7.08
C SER A 58 10.71 -5.93 -6.47
N GLY A 59 9.58 -6.35 -5.91
CA GLY A 59 9.40 -7.70 -5.38
C GLY A 59 9.40 -8.78 -6.48
N LEU A 60 8.78 -8.51 -7.63
CA LEU A 60 8.81 -9.41 -8.79
C LEU A 60 10.24 -9.61 -9.30
N PHE A 61 11.00 -8.53 -9.48
CA PHE A 61 12.39 -8.62 -9.92
C PHE A 61 13.28 -9.40 -8.93
N ALA A 62 13.00 -9.35 -7.62
CA ALA A 62 13.76 -10.11 -6.63
C ALA A 62 13.56 -11.63 -6.77
N VAL A 63 12.36 -12.08 -7.17
CA VAL A 63 12.07 -13.49 -7.47
C VAL A 63 12.82 -13.94 -8.72
N ASP A 64 12.78 -13.13 -9.79
CA ASP A 64 13.45 -13.46 -11.06
C ASP A 64 14.97 -13.57 -10.91
N LEU A 65 15.55 -12.81 -9.97
CA LEU A 65 16.97 -12.90 -9.61
C LEU A 65 17.31 -14.09 -8.70
N GLY A 66 16.34 -14.94 -8.37
CA GLY A 66 16.51 -16.13 -7.54
C GLY A 66 16.84 -15.81 -6.08
N GLN A 67 16.52 -14.60 -5.60
CA GLN A 67 16.85 -14.22 -4.23
C GLN A 67 15.88 -14.83 -3.20
N TRP A 68 14.64 -15.11 -3.59
CA TRP A 68 13.55 -15.54 -2.71
C TRP A 68 12.74 -16.68 -3.37
N PRO A 69 12.20 -17.66 -2.60
CA PRO A 69 11.40 -18.75 -3.15
C PRO A 69 10.03 -18.26 -3.68
N VAL A 70 9.67 -18.73 -4.88
CA VAL A 70 8.47 -18.30 -5.65
C VAL A 70 7.18 -18.40 -4.83
N VAL A 71 6.95 -19.54 -4.18
CA VAL A 71 5.70 -19.83 -3.44
C VAL A 71 5.45 -18.86 -2.30
N GLU A 72 6.50 -18.46 -1.58
CA GLU A 72 6.38 -17.51 -0.47
C GLU A 72 6.07 -16.10 -0.98
N VAL A 73 6.73 -15.69 -2.06
CA VAL A 73 6.55 -14.35 -2.64
C VAL A 73 5.19 -14.20 -3.31
N GLU A 74 4.69 -15.21 -4.04
CA GLU A 74 3.37 -15.19 -4.67
C GLU A 74 2.23 -14.95 -3.67
N GLY A 75 2.32 -15.58 -2.48
CA GLY A 75 1.34 -15.42 -1.41
C GLY A 75 1.25 -13.97 -0.89
N HIS A 76 2.39 -13.31 -0.70
CA HIS A 76 2.44 -11.90 -0.31
C HIS A 76 2.07 -10.95 -1.46
N GLN A 77 2.47 -11.29 -2.69
CA GLN A 77 2.15 -10.49 -3.87
C GLN A 77 0.65 -10.40 -4.12
N GLY A 78 -0.11 -11.46 -3.84
CA GLY A 78 -1.57 -11.43 -3.95
C GLY A 78 -2.21 -10.31 -3.11
N TYR A 79 -1.79 -10.15 -1.85
CA TYR A 79 -2.28 -9.09 -0.96
C TYR A 79 -1.78 -7.71 -1.40
N SER A 80 -0.50 -7.61 -1.78
CA SER A 80 0.10 -6.36 -2.27
C SER A 80 -0.59 -5.85 -3.54
N PHE A 81 -0.94 -6.76 -4.46
CA PHE A 81 -1.64 -6.42 -5.69
C PHE A 81 -3.08 -5.95 -5.42
N ALA A 82 -3.80 -6.67 -4.54
CA ALA A 82 -5.13 -6.25 -4.10
C ALA A 82 -5.10 -4.87 -3.42
N PHE A 83 -4.10 -4.60 -2.57
CA PHE A 83 -3.90 -3.29 -1.96
C PHE A 83 -3.69 -2.19 -3.01
N VAL A 84 -2.89 -2.43 -4.05
CA VAL A 84 -2.71 -1.46 -5.14
C VAL A 84 -4.01 -1.20 -5.90
N ILE A 85 -4.78 -2.23 -6.25
CA ILE A 85 -6.09 -2.06 -6.92
C ILE A 85 -7.02 -1.21 -6.07
N VAL A 86 -7.14 -1.51 -4.78
CA VAL A 86 -8.03 -0.74 -3.89
C VAL A 86 -7.49 0.67 -3.68
N THR A 87 -6.17 0.85 -3.66
CA THR A 87 -5.55 2.19 -3.63
C THR A 87 -5.86 2.98 -4.90
N ILE A 88 -5.89 2.38 -6.11
CA ILE A 88 -6.34 3.04 -7.34
C ILE A 88 -7.77 3.56 -7.17
N ILE A 89 -8.67 2.72 -6.65
CA ILE A 89 -10.06 3.10 -6.41
C ILE A 89 -10.13 4.27 -5.40
N CYS A 90 -9.37 4.20 -4.31
CA CYS A 90 -9.28 5.27 -3.32
C CYS A 90 -8.78 6.59 -3.93
N THR A 91 -7.75 6.53 -4.77
CA THR A 91 -7.22 7.68 -5.51
C THR A 91 -8.29 8.28 -6.42
N ILE A 92 -9.00 7.48 -7.22
CA ILE A 92 -10.08 7.96 -8.09
C ILE A 92 -11.17 8.65 -7.26
N TYR A 93 -11.62 8.02 -6.18
CA TYR A 93 -12.62 8.62 -5.30
C TYR A 93 -12.14 9.91 -4.64
N SER A 94 -10.84 10.00 -4.29
CA SER A 94 -10.29 11.22 -3.69
C SER A 94 -10.37 12.45 -4.61
N TYR A 95 -10.34 12.26 -5.93
CA TYR A 95 -10.49 13.34 -6.91
C TYR A 95 -11.94 13.60 -7.34
N THR A 96 -12.80 12.59 -7.30
CA THR A 96 -14.15 12.67 -7.88
C THR A 96 -15.25 12.85 -6.83
N ASN A 97 -15.25 12.01 -5.79
CA ASN A 97 -16.31 12.02 -4.78
C ASN A 97 -15.79 11.56 -3.41
N ALA A 98 -14.82 12.33 -2.94
CA ALA A 98 -13.99 12.17 -1.76
C ALA A 98 -14.74 11.72 -0.49
N LEU A 99 -15.89 12.33 -0.19
CA LEU A 99 -16.61 12.12 1.07
C LEU A 99 -17.86 11.24 0.92
N SER A 100 -18.03 10.60 -0.24
CA SER A 100 -19.17 9.71 -0.49
C SER A 100 -19.14 8.46 0.40
N ARG A 101 -20.32 7.88 0.66
CA ARG A 101 -20.44 6.64 1.45
C ARG A 101 -19.66 5.48 0.81
N ASN A 102 -19.62 5.43 -0.52
CA ASN A 102 -18.86 4.42 -1.26
C ASN A 102 -17.35 4.63 -1.11
N ALA A 103 -16.87 5.88 -1.15
CA ALA A 103 -15.46 6.18 -0.89
C ALA A 103 -15.02 5.67 0.50
N PHE A 104 -15.85 5.89 1.52
CA PHE A 104 -15.59 5.35 2.88
C PHE A 104 -15.47 3.83 2.92
N PHE A 105 -16.30 3.11 2.17
CA PHE A 105 -16.18 1.65 2.07
C PHE A 105 -14.82 1.23 1.51
N PHE A 106 -14.38 1.86 0.41
CA PHE A 106 -13.07 1.57 -0.19
C PHE A 106 -11.91 2.00 0.69
N TYR A 107 -12.04 3.12 1.43
CA TYR A 107 -11.05 3.55 2.41
C TYR A 107 -10.85 2.53 3.52
N ILE A 108 -11.94 1.96 4.06
CA ILE A 108 -11.86 0.88 5.05
C ILE A 108 -11.25 -0.38 4.44
N ALA A 109 -11.67 -0.77 3.24
CA ALA A 109 -11.09 -1.91 2.53
C ALA A 109 -9.58 -1.73 2.30
N ASN A 110 -9.15 -0.50 1.99
CA ASN A 110 -7.75 -0.18 1.79
C ASN A 110 -6.93 -0.38 3.08
N VAL A 111 -7.46 0.03 4.23
CA VAL A 111 -6.82 -0.22 5.54
C VAL A 111 -6.69 -1.71 5.83
N LEU A 112 -7.74 -2.49 5.56
CA LEU A 112 -7.72 -3.94 5.80
C LEU A 112 -6.69 -4.63 4.92
N LEU A 113 -6.63 -4.29 3.63
CA LEU A 113 -5.64 -4.83 2.70
C LEU A 113 -4.23 -4.40 3.06
N MET A 114 -4.06 -3.14 3.47
CA MET A 114 -2.80 -2.63 3.96
C MET A 114 -2.29 -3.42 5.18
N ALA A 115 -3.18 -3.74 6.13
CA ALA A 115 -2.85 -4.60 7.28
C ALA A 115 -2.52 -6.04 6.86
N ALA A 116 -3.27 -6.62 5.91
CA ALA A 116 -2.99 -7.94 5.36
C ALA A 116 -1.64 -8.00 4.62
N THR A 117 -1.31 -6.96 3.86
CA THR A 117 -0.02 -6.82 3.18
C THR A 117 1.13 -6.68 4.19
N ALA A 118 0.95 -5.88 5.24
CA ALA A 118 1.95 -5.77 6.30
C ALA A 118 2.15 -7.10 7.05
N TYR A 119 1.07 -7.80 7.38
CA TYR A 119 1.12 -9.09 8.06
C TYR A 119 1.76 -10.19 7.21
N SER A 120 1.36 -10.31 5.93
CA SER A 120 1.99 -11.27 5.01
C SER A 120 3.47 -10.95 4.76
N GLY A 121 3.84 -9.67 4.71
CA GLY A 121 5.25 -9.24 4.63
C GLY A 121 6.04 -9.61 5.89
N TYR A 122 5.45 -9.52 7.08
CA TYR A 122 6.07 -10.01 8.32
C TYR A 122 6.30 -11.52 8.28
N LEU A 123 5.30 -12.30 7.84
CA LEU A 123 5.43 -13.76 7.74
C LEU A 123 6.55 -14.16 6.78
N LEU A 124 6.67 -13.47 5.66
CA LEU A 124 7.78 -13.65 4.71
C LEU A 124 9.16 -13.51 5.36
N VAL A 125 9.35 -12.49 6.20
CA VAL A 125 10.67 -12.19 6.77
C VAL A 125 10.99 -13.07 7.99
N PHE A 126 10.01 -13.29 8.86
CA PHE A 126 10.25 -13.87 10.20
C PHE A 126 9.70 -15.27 10.40
N HIS A 127 8.84 -15.77 9.52
CA HIS A 127 8.31 -17.14 9.59
C HIS A 127 9.09 -18.10 8.68
N SER A 128 9.67 -17.60 7.58
CA SER A 128 10.55 -18.36 6.68
C SER A 128 11.89 -18.77 7.35
N THR A 129 12.30 -18.09 8.43
CA THR A 129 13.57 -18.34 9.13
C THR A 129 13.51 -19.40 10.24
N SER A 130 12.36 -20.01 10.48
CA SER A 130 12.16 -21.04 11.52
C SER A 130 12.10 -22.49 11.01
N GLY A 131 12.42 -22.73 9.74
CA GLY A 131 12.45 -24.06 9.10
C GLY A 131 13.86 -24.56 8.79
#